data_AF-K2BYX8-F1
#
_entry.id   AF-K2BYX8-F1
#
_cell.length_a   1.000
_cell.length_b   1.000
_cell.length_c   1.000
_cell.angle_alpha   90.00
_cell.angle_beta   90.00
_cell.angle_gamma   90.00
#
_symmetry.space_group_name_H-M   'P 1'
#
loop_
_entity.id
_entity.type
_entity.pdbx_description
1 polymer ?
#
loop_
_entity_poly.entity_id
_entity_poly.type
_entity_poly.pdbx_seq_one_letter_code
_entity_poly.pdbx_strand_id
1 'polypeptide(L)'
;MIAIIDYKAGNVASLVEALKRLEQVCIVTNDPLVIQSADKVIFPGQGRAAPAMAELKRTGLDTLIPTLTQPFLGICLGMQLLMEYSEEDNTRCLGVIPGQVKRFQTTEPVPQMGWNNGYYFVHSYYVETPARYTQYRHQYGGQWFASMIGKDNFFGVQFHPEKSGQLGQHLLKQFCEIGKVRPTQAIPAIDLLNGKCVRLQQGDYNTVTEYSTDPIATALEFQNQGAVWLHVVDLDGARAGRPMNQAIIQELVQKTNLRIEVGGG
;
A
#
# COMPACT_ATOMS: atom_id res chain seq x y z
N MET A 1 9.91 11.75 3.14
CA MET A 1 10.36 11.35 4.49
C MET A 1 9.16 10.96 5.33
N ILE A 2 9.28 9.88 6.10
CA ILE A 2 8.25 9.35 7.02
C ILE A 2 8.62 9.71 8.46
N ALA A 3 7.74 10.40 9.18
CA ALA A 3 7.91 10.60 10.62
C ALA A 3 7.28 9.43 11.40
N ILE A 4 8.06 8.81 12.29
CA ILE A 4 7.61 7.81 13.25
C ILE A 4 7.48 8.51 14.60
N ILE A 5 6.27 8.56 15.15
CA ILE A 5 6.01 9.25 16.42
C ILE A 5 6.76 8.54 17.55
N ASP A 6 7.67 9.27 18.21
CA ASP A 6 8.31 8.87 19.45
C ASP A 6 7.45 9.30 20.63
N TYR A 7 6.80 8.33 21.27
CA TYR A 7 6.02 8.54 22.48
C TYR A 7 6.69 7.89 23.70
N LYS A 8 8.03 7.74 23.65
CA LYS A 8 8.88 7.20 24.72
C LYS A 8 8.47 5.82 25.25
N ALA A 9 7.74 5.07 24.45
CA ALA A 9 7.35 3.71 24.77
C ALA A 9 7.40 2.84 23.50
N GLY A 10 7.75 1.58 23.70
CA GLY A 10 7.81 0.58 22.63
C GLY A 10 9.15 0.52 21.88
N ASN A 11 9.39 -0.63 21.25
CA ASN A 11 10.55 -0.86 20.40
C ASN A 11 10.16 -0.64 18.93
N VAL A 12 10.69 0.42 18.32
CA VAL A 12 10.44 0.79 16.91
C VAL A 12 11.46 0.20 15.94
N ALA A 13 12.48 -0.53 16.41
CA ALA A 13 13.57 -1.02 15.57
C ALA A 13 13.06 -1.89 14.42
N SER A 14 12.12 -2.82 14.68
CA SER A 14 11.56 -3.68 13.64
C SER A 14 10.85 -2.88 12.53
N LEU A 15 10.14 -1.80 12.90
CA LEU A 15 9.47 -0.92 11.97
C LEU A 15 10.47 -0.11 11.14
N VAL A 16 11.48 0.47 11.79
CA VAL A 16 12.57 1.20 11.12
C VAL A 16 13.28 0.30 10.11
N GLU A 17 13.64 -0.92 10.50
CA GLU A 17 14.26 -1.89 9.60
C GLU A 17 13.33 -2.32 8.46
N ALA A 18 12.02 -2.43 8.71
CA ALA A 18 11.05 -2.70 7.65
C ALA A 18 10.97 -1.57 6.62
N LEU A 19 10.96 -0.31 7.07
CA LEU A 19 10.94 0.85 6.18
C LEU A 19 12.26 1.01 5.41
N LYS A 20 13.41 0.72 6.03
CA LYS A 20 14.71 0.69 5.36
C LYS A 20 14.75 -0.33 4.23
N ARG A 21 14.22 -1.54 4.44
CA ARG A 21 14.11 -2.56 3.37
C ARG A 21 13.21 -2.13 2.21
N LEU A 22 12.29 -1.21 2.46
CA LEU A 22 11.43 -0.60 1.44
C LEU A 22 12.05 0.69 0.85
N GLU A 23 13.32 0.95 1.12
CA GLU A 23 14.07 2.13 0.66
C GLU A 23 13.38 3.45 1.06
N GLN A 24 12.69 3.46 2.21
CA GLN A 24 12.04 4.65 2.73
C GLN A 24 12.91 5.35 3.76
N VAL A 25 13.07 6.66 3.58
CA VAL A 25 13.70 7.54 4.57
C VAL A 25 12.70 7.81 5.69
N CYS A 26 13.06 7.46 6.91
CA CYS A 26 12.25 7.71 8.10
C CYS A 26 13.06 8.34 9.25
N ILE A 27 12.36 9.08 10.11
CA ILE A 27 12.91 9.67 11.34
C ILE A 27 11.99 9.33 12.51
N VAL A 28 12.58 8.94 13.65
CA VAL A 28 11.86 8.77 14.91
C VAL A 28 11.94 10.11 15.65
N THR A 29 10.80 10.71 15.96
CA THR A 29 10.76 12.08 16.51
C THR A 29 9.49 12.35 17.30
N ASN A 30 9.59 13.27 18.27
CA ASN A 30 8.46 13.88 18.96
C ASN A 30 8.34 15.39 18.70
N ASP A 31 9.11 15.92 17.75
CA ASP A 31 9.07 17.32 17.34
C ASP A 31 7.83 17.59 16.46
N PRO A 32 6.89 18.45 16.91
CA PRO A 32 5.71 18.81 16.16
C PRO A 32 5.98 19.33 14.73
N LEU A 33 7.05 20.12 14.55
CA LEU A 33 7.37 20.72 13.25
C LEU A 33 7.86 19.65 12.27
N VAL A 34 8.69 18.71 12.75
CA VAL A 34 9.16 17.59 11.92
C VAL A 34 7.98 16.70 11.53
N ILE A 35 7.07 16.40 12.47
CA ILE A 35 5.88 15.57 12.21
C ILE A 35 4.97 16.24 11.18
N GLN A 36 4.67 17.53 11.36
CA GLN A 36 3.80 18.29 10.46
C GLN A 36 4.37 18.41 9.04
N SER A 37 5.70 18.55 8.91
CA SER A 37 6.37 18.66 7.60
C SER A 37 6.60 17.32 6.88
N ALA A 38 6.37 16.18 7.55
CA ALA A 38 6.62 14.87 6.97
C ALA A 38 5.58 14.51 5.90
N ASP A 39 6.02 13.81 4.84
CA ASP A 39 5.13 13.36 3.76
C ASP A 39 4.09 12.34 4.26
N LYS A 40 4.46 11.58 5.29
CA LYS A 40 3.64 10.53 5.92
C LYS A 40 4.01 10.42 7.39
N VAL A 41 3.05 9.99 8.21
CA VAL A 41 3.23 9.81 9.65
C VAL A 41 2.84 8.38 10.04
N ILE A 42 3.65 7.74 10.87
CA ILE A 42 3.34 6.46 11.49
C ILE A 42 3.34 6.65 13.00
N PHE A 43 2.25 6.26 13.64
CA PHE A 43 2.21 6.09 15.08
C PHE A 43 2.40 4.60 15.40
N PRO A 44 3.62 4.18 15.80
CA PRO A 44 3.87 2.80 16.23
C PRO A 44 3.21 2.52 17.58
N GLY A 45 3.11 1.27 18.01
CA GLY A 45 2.45 1.05 19.29
C GLY A 45 2.68 -0.29 19.97
N GLN A 46 3.20 -0.23 21.18
CA GLN A 46 3.18 -1.25 22.23
C GLN A 46 2.93 -0.54 23.58
N GLY A 47 2.35 -1.23 24.56
CA GLY A 47 2.08 -0.65 25.88
C GLY A 47 0.62 -0.27 26.07
N ARG A 48 0.36 0.73 26.95
CA ARG A 48 -0.97 1.04 27.48
C ARG A 48 -1.47 2.42 27.06
N ALA A 49 -2.79 2.57 26.98
CA ALA A 49 -3.45 3.80 26.57
C ALA A 49 -3.13 5.01 27.47
N ALA A 50 -3.28 4.88 28.80
CA ALA A 50 -3.08 6.02 29.72
C ALA A 50 -1.65 6.61 29.68
N PRO A 51 -0.57 5.82 29.83
CA PRO A 51 0.79 6.34 29.72
C PRO A 51 1.10 6.99 28.38
N ALA A 52 0.62 6.39 27.27
CA ALA A 52 0.83 6.94 25.95
C ALA A 52 0.11 8.28 25.77
N MET A 53 -1.17 8.38 26.17
CA MET A 53 -1.90 9.65 26.12
C MET A 53 -1.31 10.73 27.03
N ALA A 54 -0.76 10.34 28.18
CA ALA A 54 -0.06 11.28 29.07
C ALA A 54 1.20 11.85 28.39
N GLU A 55 1.98 11.02 27.70
CA GLU A 55 3.16 11.47 26.96
C GLU A 55 2.78 12.36 25.78
N LEU A 56 1.74 12.00 25.01
CA LEU A 56 1.25 12.83 23.90
C LEU A 56 0.81 14.22 24.37
N LYS A 57 0.13 14.30 25.52
CA LYS A 57 -0.23 15.58 26.16
C LYS A 57 1.00 16.37 26.57
N ARG A 58 2.00 15.70 27.14
CA ARG A 58 3.25 16.34 27.59
C ARG A 58 4.05 16.92 26.41
N THR A 59 3.96 16.34 25.22
CA THR A 59 4.63 16.79 24.00
C THR A 59 3.75 17.66 23.10
N GLY A 60 2.48 17.84 23.43
CA GLY A 60 1.49 18.56 22.62
C GLY A 60 1.02 17.80 21.38
N LEU A 61 1.46 16.55 21.21
CA LEU A 61 1.11 15.71 20.07
C LEU A 61 -0.36 15.25 20.10
N ASP A 62 -1.00 15.25 21.26
CA ASP A 62 -2.43 14.95 21.38
C ASP A 62 -3.31 15.95 20.63
N THR A 63 -2.89 17.22 20.60
CA THR A 63 -3.58 18.28 19.84
C THR A 63 -3.12 18.37 18.39
N LEU A 64 -1.86 18.02 18.11
CA LEU A 64 -1.32 18.03 16.74
C LEU A 64 -1.91 16.90 15.89
N ILE A 65 -1.87 15.65 16.37
CA ILE A 65 -2.21 14.46 15.58
C ILE A 65 -3.58 14.58 14.90
N PRO A 66 -4.67 15.01 15.57
CA PRO A 66 -5.98 15.16 14.93
C PRO A 66 -6.04 16.19 13.80
N THR A 67 -5.05 17.08 13.68
CA THR A 67 -5.00 18.13 12.65
C THR A 67 -4.17 17.75 11.42
N LEU A 68 -3.48 16.61 11.46
CA LEU A 68 -2.63 16.15 10.37
C LEU A 68 -3.44 15.83 9.12
N THR A 69 -2.93 16.25 7.96
CA THR A 69 -3.58 16.06 6.64
C THR A 69 -2.86 15.05 5.76
N GLN A 70 -1.59 14.77 6.07
CA GLN A 70 -0.79 13.75 5.40
C GLN A 70 -1.27 12.33 5.76
N PRO A 71 -1.00 11.31 4.92
CA PRO A 71 -1.32 9.93 5.25
C PRO A 71 -0.74 9.52 6.60
N PHE A 72 -1.62 9.03 7.48
CA PHE A 72 -1.28 8.61 8.83
C PHE A 72 -1.58 7.12 9.02
N LEU A 73 -0.65 6.37 9.61
CA LEU A 73 -0.85 4.96 9.96
C LEU A 73 -0.63 4.73 11.46
N GLY A 74 -1.70 4.39 12.18
CA GLY A 74 -1.62 3.87 13.54
C GLY A 74 -1.40 2.36 13.56
N ILE A 75 -0.43 1.88 14.34
CA ILE A 75 -0.12 0.44 14.49
C ILE A 75 -0.41 0.00 15.92
N CYS A 76 -1.25 -1.03 16.09
CA CYS A 76 -1.65 -1.60 17.37
C CYS A 76 -2.17 -0.52 18.34
N LEU A 77 -1.39 -0.13 19.36
CA LEU A 77 -1.75 0.97 20.25
C LEU A 77 -1.96 2.29 19.49
N GLY A 78 -1.16 2.58 18.45
CA GLY A 78 -1.34 3.77 17.63
C GLY A 78 -2.68 3.81 16.90
N MET A 79 -3.22 2.65 16.49
CA MET A 79 -4.58 2.54 15.94
C MET A 79 -5.64 2.77 17.04
N GLN A 80 -5.43 2.17 18.22
CA GLN A 80 -6.36 2.28 19.35
C GLN A 80 -6.51 3.71 19.85
N LEU A 81 -5.42 4.48 19.89
CA LEU A 81 -5.46 5.89 20.33
C LEU A 81 -6.17 6.82 19.37
N LEU A 82 -6.46 6.42 18.12
CA LEU A 82 -7.30 7.21 17.20
C LEU A 82 -8.78 7.25 17.63
N MET A 83 -9.20 6.33 18.50
CA MET A 83 -10.58 6.27 19.01
C MET A 83 -10.88 7.42 19.96
N GLU A 84 -12.14 7.54 20.41
CA GLU A 84 -12.54 8.54 21.41
C GLU A 84 -12.16 8.09 22.83
N TYR A 85 -12.19 6.78 23.07
CA TYR A 85 -12.03 6.21 24.41
C TYR A 85 -11.38 4.83 24.39
N SER A 86 -10.66 4.49 25.46
CA SER A 86 -10.19 3.15 25.76
C SER A 86 -10.63 2.70 27.14
N GLU A 87 -11.24 1.50 27.20
CA GLU A 87 -11.49 0.78 28.45
C GLU A 87 -10.18 0.45 29.17
N GLU A 88 -9.05 0.39 28.47
CA GLU A 88 -7.75 0.29 29.11
C GLU A 88 -7.45 1.59 29.86
N ASP A 89 -7.43 1.47 31.20
CA ASP A 89 -7.18 2.57 32.14
C ASP A 89 -8.22 3.69 32.12
N ASN A 90 -9.40 3.46 31.54
CA ASN A 90 -10.48 4.45 31.39
C ASN A 90 -10.00 5.76 30.75
N THR A 91 -9.33 5.63 29.60
CA THR A 91 -8.57 6.72 28.98
C THR A 91 -9.34 7.39 27.85
N ARG A 92 -9.48 8.72 27.88
CA ARG A 92 -9.87 9.50 26.69
C ARG A 92 -8.70 9.56 25.71
N CYS A 93 -8.97 9.19 24.47
CA CYS A 93 -8.00 9.08 23.39
C CYS A 93 -8.08 10.32 22.46
N LEU A 94 -7.51 10.24 21.26
CA LEU A 94 -7.39 11.39 20.35
C LEU A 94 -8.71 11.82 19.70
N GLY A 95 -9.70 10.93 19.61
CA GLY A 95 -11.03 11.25 19.05
C GLY A 95 -11.03 11.54 17.55
N VAL A 96 -10.08 10.98 16.80
CA VAL A 96 -9.97 11.18 15.34
C VAL A 96 -11.04 10.39 14.58
N ILE A 97 -11.33 9.17 15.05
CA ILE A 97 -12.30 8.25 14.49
C ILE A 97 -13.33 7.90 15.58
N PRO A 98 -14.65 8.07 15.33
CA PRO A 98 -15.68 7.69 16.29
C PRO A 98 -15.59 6.22 16.66
N GLY A 99 -15.63 5.90 17.96
CA GLY A 99 -15.46 4.53 18.44
C GLY A 99 -14.68 4.42 19.73
N GLN A 100 -14.52 3.18 20.19
CA GLN A 100 -13.93 2.86 21.48
C GLN A 100 -13.04 1.61 21.41
N VAL A 101 -12.10 1.53 22.34
CA VAL A 101 -11.21 0.38 22.52
C VAL A 101 -11.73 -0.45 23.68
N LYS A 102 -12.04 -1.72 23.44
CA LYS A 102 -12.70 -2.62 24.40
C LYS A 102 -11.84 -3.82 24.71
N ARG A 103 -11.97 -4.39 25.90
CA ARG A 103 -11.29 -5.63 26.25
C ARG A 103 -11.98 -6.82 25.58
N PHE A 104 -11.22 -7.80 25.10
CA PHE A 104 -11.81 -9.04 24.61
C PHE A 104 -12.61 -9.75 25.71
N GLN A 105 -13.80 -10.23 25.36
CA GLN A 105 -14.63 -11.11 26.19
C GLN A 105 -14.79 -12.44 25.47
N THR A 106 -13.87 -13.36 25.76
CA THR A 106 -13.81 -14.65 25.06
C THR A 106 -13.29 -15.75 25.99
N THR A 107 -13.52 -17.00 25.61
CA THR A 107 -12.96 -18.19 26.26
C THR A 107 -11.52 -18.48 25.85
N GLU A 108 -11.03 -17.86 24.77
CA GLU A 108 -9.63 -17.97 24.34
C GLU A 108 -8.67 -17.16 25.24
N PRO A 109 -7.38 -17.51 25.32
CA PRO A 109 -6.40 -16.78 26.13
C PRO A 109 -6.26 -15.29 25.73
N VAL A 110 -6.30 -14.38 26.70
CA VAL A 110 -6.08 -12.94 26.47
C VAL A 110 -4.77 -12.51 27.14
N PRO A 111 -3.82 -11.86 26.44
CA PRO A 111 -3.93 -11.27 25.10
C PRO A 111 -3.99 -12.30 23.97
N GLN A 112 -4.67 -11.94 22.88
CA GLN A 112 -4.45 -12.62 21.59
C GLN A 112 -2.98 -12.44 21.23
N MET A 113 -2.21 -13.52 21.17
CA MET A 113 -0.81 -13.49 20.78
C MET A 113 -0.53 -14.54 19.70
N GLY A 114 -0.10 -14.07 18.53
CA GLY A 114 0.27 -14.96 17.42
C GLY A 114 -0.38 -14.58 16.10
N TRP A 115 -0.31 -15.52 15.16
CA TRP A 115 -0.76 -15.34 13.79
C TRP A 115 -2.27 -15.54 13.68
N ASN A 116 -2.95 -14.62 13.00
CA ASN A 116 -4.35 -14.74 12.61
C ASN A 116 -4.49 -14.26 11.17
N ASN A 117 -4.95 -15.13 10.27
CA ASN A 117 -5.00 -14.94 8.81
C ASN A 117 -3.75 -14.27 8.20
N GLY A 118 -2.56 -14.70 8.63
CA GLY A 118 -1.29 -14.23 8.07
C GLY A 118 -0.74 -12.92 8.67
N TYR A 119 -1.43 -12.32 9.64
CA TYR A 119 -0.93 -11.15 10.38
C TYR A 119 -0.61 -11.50 11.83
N TYR A 120 0.42 -10.86 12.40
CA TYR A 120 0.85 -11.08 13.78
C TYR A 120 0.18 -10.09 14.73
N PHE A 121 -0.57 -10.62 15.70
CA PHE A 121 -1.32 -9.87 16.71
C PHE A 121 -0.69 -10.09 18.10
N VAL A 122 -0.69 -9.04 18.92
CA VAL A 122 -0.35 -9.10 20.35
C VAL A 122 -1.12 -8.02 21.12
N HIS A 123 -2.34 -8.33 21.58
CA HIS A 123 -3.21 -7.34 22.21
C HIS A 123 -4.32 -7.97 23.07
N SER A 124 -4.68 -7.28 24.16
CA SER A 124 -5.82 -7.64 25.03
C SER A 124 -7.10 -6.87 24.71
N TYR A 125 -6.94 -5.75 24.00
CA TYR A 125 -8.00 -4.82 23.67
C TYR A 125 -8.13 -4.68 22.15
N TYR A 126 -9.31 -4.34 21.66
CA TYR A 126 -9.62 -4.21 20.24
C TYR A 126 -10.51 -2.99 19.98
N VAL A 127 -10.51 -2.50 18.74
CA VAL A 127 -11.34 -1.38 18.32
C VAL A 127 -12.76 -1.82 17.94
N GLU A 128 -13.74 -1.11 18.48
CA GLU A 128 -15.15 -1.12 18.09
C GLU A 128 -15.52 0.27 17.54
N THR A 129 -15.81 0.34 16.25
CA THR A 129 -16.12 1.57 15.51
C THR A 129 -17.25 1.31 14.50
N PRO A 130 -18.04 2.31 14.07
CA PRO A 130 -19.04 2.13 13.03
C PRO A 130 -18.49 1.46 11.76
N ALA A 131 -19.32 0.66 11.09
CA ALA A 131 -18.93 -0.12 9.92
C ALA A 131 -18.31 0.73 8.80
N ARG A 132 -18.75 1.98 8.61
CA ARG A 132 -18.21 2.91 7.62
C ARG A 132 -16.73 3.27 7.81
N TYR A 133 -16.18 3.07 9.01
CA TYR A 133 -14.76 3.30 9.31
C TYR A 133 -13.96 1.99 9.40
N THR A 134 -14.63 0.83 9.28
CA THR A 134 -13.99 -0.49 9.35
C THR A 134 -13.61 -0.96 7.95
N GLN A 135 -12.32 -1.13 7.69
CA GLN A 135 -11.81 -1.60 6.40
C GLN A 135 -11.69 -3.12 6.36
N TYR A 136 -11.33 -3.73 7.49
CA TYR A 136 -11.21 -5.19 7.59
C TYR A 136 -11.43 -5.69 9.01
N ARG A 137 -12.03 -6.87 9.15
CA ARG A 137 -12.30 -7.51 10.43
C ARG A 137 -11.63 -8.87 10.52
N HIS A 138 -11.16 -9.18 11.72
CA HIS A 138 -10.78 -10.55 12.10
C HIS A 138 -11.69 -11.04 13.20
N GLN A 139 -11.70 -12.35 13.40
CA GLN A 139 -12.36 -12.99 14.53
C GLN A 139 -11.31 -13.57 15.46
N TYR A 140 -11.50 -13.42 16.77
CA TYR A 140 -10.72 -14.10 17.80
C TYR A 140 -11.66 -14.63 18.88
N GLY A 141 -11.60 -15.93 19.14
CA GLY A 141 -12.44 -16.60 20.13
C GLY A 141 -13.92 -16.28 20.01
N GLY A 142 -14.46 -16.36 18.79
CA GLY A 142 -15.85 -16.06 18.46
C GLY A 142 -16.17 -14.57 18.30
N GLN A 143 -15.31 -13.67 18.76
CA GLN A 143 -15.56 -12.22 18.75
C GLN A 143 -14.96 -11.54 17.51
N TRP A 144 -15.80 -10.81 16.76
CA TRP A 144 -15.36 -10.02 15.62
C TRP A 144 -14.88 -8.64 16.03
N PHE A 145 -13.71 -8.23 15.56
CA PHE A 145 -13.13 -6.92 15.85
C PHE A 145 -12.61 -6.22 14.59
N ALA A 146 -12.54 -4.88 14.62
CA ALA A 146 -11.93 -4.12 13.56
C ALA A 146 -10.40 -4.29 13.64
N SER A 147 -9.83 -4.92 12.61
CA SER A 147 -8.39 -5.15 12.50
C SER A 147 -7.69 -4.13 11.61
N MET A 148 -8.47 -3.44 10.77
CA MET A 148 -8.05 -2.31 9.97
C MET A 148 -9.17 -1.28 9.91
N ILE A 149 -8.83 -0.01 10.11
CA ILE A 149 -9.77 1.12 10.12
C ILE A 149 -9.28 2.23 9.19
N GLY A 150 -10.20 3.10 8.77
CA GLY A 150 -9.89 4.24 7.93
C GLY A 150 -10.92 5.37 8.05
N LYS A 151 -10.44 6.61 8.11
CA LYS A 151 -11.24 7.85 8.01
C LYS A 151 -10.36 8.94 7.41
N ASP A 152 -10.76 9.47 6.26
CA ASP A 152 -10.00 10.49 5.52
C ASP A 152 -8.55 10.03 5.25
N ASN A 153 -7.54 10.74 5.76
CA ASN A 153 -6.12 10.40 5.67
C ASN A 153 -5.61 9.50 6.81
N PHE A 154 -6.45 9.15 7.79
CA PHE A 154 -6.08 8.32 8.94
C PHE A 154 -6.42 6.86 8.69
N PHE A 155 -5.40 6.01 8.75
CA PHE A 155 -5.49 4.57 8.68
C PHE A 155 -4.99 3.96 10.01
N GLY A 156 -5.53 2.80 10.35
CA GLY A 156 -5.06 2.05 11.53
C GLY A 156 -5.07 0.55 11.27
N VAL A 157 -4.08 -0.16 11.80
CA VAL A 157 -4.02 -1.63 11.82
C VAL A 157 -3.79 -2.14 13.24
N GLN A 158 -4.53 -3.18 13.64
CA GLN A 158 -4.45 -3.76 14.98
C GLN A 158 -3.27 -4.73 15.11
N PHE A 159 -2.89 -5.36 14.00
CA PHE A 159 -1.71 -6.22 13.90
C PHE A 159 -0.43 -5.41 13.69
N HIS A 160 0.71 -6.09 13.81
CA HIS A 160 2.05 -5.53 13.61
C HIS A 160 2.55 -5.87 12.20
N PRO A 161 2.40 -4.99 11.19
CA PRO A 161 2.84 -5.27 9.83
C PRO A 161 4.35 -5.50 9.74
N GLU A 162 5.14 -4.85 10.59
CA GLU A 162 6.58 -5.05 10.70
C GLU A 162 6.99 -6.45 11.19
N LYS A 163 6.04 -7.22 11.76
CA LYS A 163 6.20 -8.60 12.23
C LYS A 163 5.42 -9.63 11.40
N SER A 164 4.69 -9.19 10.36
CA SER A 164 3.73 -10.02 9.61
C SER A 164 4.27 -10.53 8.27
N GLY A 165 5.59 -10.75 8.16
CA GLY A 165 6.23 -11.32 6.96
C GLY A 165 5.96 -10.53 5.68
N GLN A 166 5.74 -11.23 4.56
CA GLN A 166 5.52 -10.62 3.24
C GLN A 166 4.21 -9.82 3.16
N LEU A 167 3.14 -10.29 3.81
CA LEU A 167 1.85 -9.57 3.84
C LEU A 167 2.00 -8.22 4.55
N GLY A 168 2.68 -8.22 5.70
CA GLY A 168 2.99 -6.98 6.42
C GLY A 168 3.88 -6.02 5.64
N GLN A 169 4.90 -6.54 4.94
CA GLN A 169 5.74 -5.73 4.05
C GLN A 169 4.95 -5.13 2.89
N HIS A 170 4.04 -5.90 2.30
CA HIS A 170 3.17 -5.41 1.22
C HIS A 170 2.29 -4.25 1.70
N LEU A 171 1.68 -4.37 2.89
CA LEU A 171 0.87 -3.30 3.47
C LEU A 171 1.69 -2.03 3.74
N LEU A 172 2.88 -2.17 4.31
CA LEU A 172 3.77 -1.02 4.53
C LEU A 172 4.16 -0.36 3.19
N LYS A 173 4.45 -1.17 2.17
CA LYS A 173 4.75 -0.65 0.81
C LYS A 173 3.57 0.15 0.26
N GLN A 174 2.35 -0.39 0.34
CA GLN A 174 1.14 0.31 -0.10
C GLN A 174 0.98 1.64 0.62
N PHE A 175 1.13 1.67 1.95
CA PHE A 175 1.10 2.92 2.71
C PHE A 175 2.16 3.93 2.23
N CYS A 176 3.38 3.47 1.97
CA CYS A 176 4.48 4.32 1.49
C CYS A 176 4.23 4.88 0.08
N GLU A 177 3.42 4.20 -0.74
CA GLU A 177 3.05 4.62 -2.09
C GLU A 177 1.86 5.59 -2.13
N ILE A 178 1.12 5.78 -1.03
CA ILE A 178 0.01 6.75 -0.98
C ILE A 178 0.51 8.16 -1.37
N GLY A 179 -0.21 8.81 -2.28
CA GLY A 179 0.11 10.15 -2.77
C GLY A 179 1.28 10.22 -3.75
N LYS A 180 1.97 9.10 -4.05
CA LYS A 180 2.93 9.07 -5.16
C LYS A 180 2.15 9.08 -6.47
N VAL A 181 2.24 10.18 -7.21
CA VAL A 181 1.81 10.21 -8.61
C VAL A 181 2.74 9.27 -9.36
N ARG A 182 2.21 8.16 -9.87
CA ARG A 182 2.94 7.39 -10.88
C ARG A 182 3.03 8.28 -12.11
N PRO A 183 4.22 8.53 -12.67
CA PRO A 183 4.33 9.28 -13.92
C PRO A 183 3.39 8.63 -14.94
N THR A 184 2.54 9.42 -15.59
CA THR A 184 1.78 8.93 -16.74
C THR A 184 2.79 8.49 -17.79
N GLN A 185 2.81 7.20 -18.11
CA GLN A 185 3.70 6.65 -19.14
C GLN A 185 2.90 6.47 -20.43
N ALA A 186 3.44 6.97 -21.54
CA ALA A 186 2.92 6.62 -22.86
C ALA A 186 3.30 5.15 -23.15
N ILE A 187 2.33 4.35 -23.55
CA ILE A 187 2.54 2.97 -23.99
C ILE A 187 2.30 2.95 -25.51
N PRO A 188 3.35 3.03 -26.33
CA PRO A 188 3.21 2.88 -27.77
C PRO A 188 2.75 1.47 -28.12
N ALA A 189 2.11 1.32 -29.27
CA ALA A 189 1.61 0.06 -29.77
C ALA A 189 2.16 -0.26 -31.17
N ILE A 190 2.50 -1.53 -31.40
CA ILE A 190 2.80 -2.08 -32.73
C ILE A 190 1.76 -3.14 -33.03
N ASP A 191 0.98 -2.94 -34.09
CA ASP A 191 0.17 -4.00 -34.66
C ASP A 191 1.01 -4.76 -35.70
N LEU A 192 1.13 -6.07 -35.52
CA LEU A 192 1.85 -6.98 -36.40
C LEU A 192 0.89 -7.69 -37.34
N LEU A 193 1.09 -7.51 -38.65
CA LEU A 193 0.38 -8.26 -39.69
C LEU A 193 1.39 -8.69 -40.76
N ASN A 194 1.43 -9.98 -41.07
CA ASN A 194 2.41 -10.63 -41.93
C ASN A 194 3.86 -10.26 -41.57
N GLY A 195 4.16 -10.17 -40.26
CA GLY A 195 5.47 -9.84 -39.72
C GLY A 195 5.90 -8.37 -39.84
N LYS A 196 4.98 -7.47 -40.19
CA LYS A 196 5.25 -6.04 -40.38
C LYS A 196 4.42 -5.16 -39.46
N CYS A 197 4.89 -3.93 -39.24
CA CYS A 197 4.14 -2.94 -38.46
C CYS A 197 3.09 -2.27 -39.34
N VAL A 198 1.83 -2.43 -38.96
CA VAL A 198 0.70 -1.92 -39.72
C VAL A 198 -0.25 -1.09 -38.89
N ARG A 199 -1.15 -0.38 -39.56
CA ARG A 199 -2.32 0.27 -38.96
C ARG A 199 -3.55 -0.12 -39.77
N LEU A 200 -4.57 -0.63 -39.09
CA LEU A 200 -5.87 -0.91 -39.70
C LEU A 200 -6.73 0.36 -39.69
N GLN A 201 -7.44 0.63 -40.78
CA GLN A 201 -8.48 1.66 -40.77
C GLN A 201 -9.72 1.10 -40.08
N GLN A 202 -10.06 1.61 -38.89
CA GLN A 202 -11.22 1.17 -38.09
C GLN A 202 -11.25 -0.35 -37.81
N GLY A 203 -10.09 -0.99 -37.70
CA GLY A 203 -9.99 -2.44 -37.47
C GLY A 203 -10.28 -3.31 -38.71
N ASP A 204 -10.47 -2.70 -39.88
CA ASP A 204 -10.67 -3.43 -41.13
C ASP A 204 -9.33 -3.91 -41.70
N TYR A 205 -9.21 -5.22 -41.81
CA TYR A 205 -8.04 -5.89 -42.36
C TYR A 205 -7.92 -5.81 -43.88
N ASN A 206 -8.95 -5.35 -44.59
CA ASN A 206 -8.83 -5.06 -46.02
C ASN A 206 -8.24 -3.67 -46.29
N THR A 207 -8.16 -2.85 -45.24
CA THR A 207 -7.76 -1.46 -45.34
C THR A 207 -6.56 -1.21 -44.41
N VAL A 208 -5.38 -1.63 -44.89
CA VAL A 208 -4.14 -1.70 -44.11
C VAL A 208 -3.13 -0.65 -44.60
N THR A 209 -2.55 0.10 -43.66
CA THR A 209 -1.37 0.93 -43.91
C THR A 209 -0.15 0.29 -43.26
N GLU A 210 0.77 -0.23 -44.06
CA GLU A 210 2.09 -0.64 -43.60
C GLU A 210 2.97 0.61 -43.40
N TYR A 211 3.51 0.78 -42.20
CA TYR A 211 4.37 1.93 -41.90
C TYR A 211 5.80 1.55 -41.54
N SER A 212 6.08 0.27 -41.27
CA SER A 212 7.44 -0.24 -41.09
C SER A 212 7.51 -1.73 -41.39
N THR A 213 8.62 -2.15 -42.03
CA THR A 213 8.96 -3.57 -42.25
C THR A 213 9.86 -4.14 -41.16
N ASP A 214 10.29 -3.32 -40.20
CA ASP A 214 11.21 -3.72 -39.12
C ASP A 214 10.59 -3.39 -37.75
N PRO A 215 9.88 -4.35 -37.13
CA PRO A 215 9.30 -4.17 -35.82
C PRO A 215 10.31 -3.91 -34.72
N ILE A 216 11.52 -4.47 -34.83
CA ILE A 216 12.56 -4.32 -33.82
C ILE A 216 13.10 -2.89 -33.86
N ALA A 217 13.41 -2.36 -35.05
CA ALA A 217 13.83 -0.98 -35.20
C ALA A 217 12.76 0.01 -34.71
N THR A 218 11.49 -0.26 -35.01
CA THR A 218 10.35 0.55 -34.55
C THR A 218 10.25 0.55 -33.02
N ALA A 219 10.39 -0.61 -32.38
CA ALA A 219 10.39 -0.72 -30.92
C ALA A 219 11.60 -0.02 -30.28
N LEU A 220 12.79 -0.15 -30.87
CA LEU A 220 13.99 0.56 -30.41
C LEU A 220 13.84 2.08 -30.54
N GLU A 221 13.15 2.56 -31.58
CA GLU A 221 12.84 3.99 -31.72
C GLU A 221 11.94 4.46 -30.57
N PHE A 222 10.86 3.74 -30.26
CA PHE A 222 10.02 4.04 -29.10
C PHE A 222 10.80 4.03 -27.78
N GLN A 223 11.68 3.05 -27.60
CA GLN A 223 12.58 3.00 -26.44
C GLN A 223 13.48 4.23 -26.36
N ASN A 224 14.09 4.64 -27.48
CA ASN A 224 14.95 5.82 -27.54
C ASN A 224 14.18 7.13 -27.30
N GLN A 225 12.87 7.14 -27.56
CA GLN A 225 11.96 8.24 -27.21
C GLN A 225 11.50 8.20 -25.74
N GLY A 226 11.94 7.21 -24.96
CA GLY A 226 11.68 7.10 -23.52
C GLY A 226 10.53 6.16 -23.13
N ALA A 227 9.99 5.39 -24.07
CA ALA A 227 9.04 4.34 -23.74
C ALA A 227 9.70 3.27 -22.84
N VAL A 228 8.98 2.82 -21.82
CA VAL A 228 9.39 1.72 -20.92
C VAL A 228 8.54 0.48 -21.16
N TRP A 229 7.36 0.67 -21.75
CA TRP A 229 6.42 -0.39 -22.12
C TRP A 229 6.17 -0.35 -23.62
N LEU A 230 5.81 -1.50 -24.17
CA LEU A 230 5.35 -1.66 -25.54
C LEU A 230 4.15 -2.60 -25.55
N HIS A 231 3.07 -2.20 -26.19
CA HIS A 231 1.96 -3.09 -26.50
C HIS A 231 2.15 -3.65 -27.91
N VAL A 232 2.09 -4.96 -28.08
CA VAL A 232 2.21 -5.62 -29.38
C VAL A 232 0.92 -6.38 -29.66
N VAL A 233 0.27 -6.09 -30.77
CA VAL A 233 -0.94 -6.80 -31.20
C VAL A 233 -0.57 -7.73 -32.36
N ASP A 234 -0.62 -9.04 -32.15
CA ASP A 234 -0.49 -10.04 -33.21
C ASP A 234 -1.83 -10.14 -33.96
N LEU A 235 -1.99 -9.37 -35.04
CA LEU A 235 -3.21 -9.37 -35.83
C LEU A 235 -3.41 -10.68 -36.61
N ASP A 236 -2.31 -11.32 -37.01
CA ASP A 236 -2.37 -12.66 -37.63
C ASP A 236 -2.87 -13.68 -36.60
N GLY A 237 -2.38 -13.59 -35.36
CA GLY A 237 -2.79 -14.46 -34.28
C GLY A 237 -4.24 -14.23 -33.85
N ALA A 238 -4.69 -12.98 -33.83
CA ALA A 238 -6.08 -12.62 -33.58
C ALA A 238 -7.04 -13.26 -34.61
N ARG A 239 -6.61 -13.36 -35.88
CA ARG A 239 -7.37 -14.05 -36.94
C ARG A 239 -7.29 -15.56 -36.85
N ALA A 240 -6.11 -16.09 -36.52
CA ALA A 240 -5.86 -17.53 -36.50
C ALA A 240 -6.33 -18.21 -35.19
N GLY A 241 -6.60 -17.43 -34.14
CA GLY A 241 -6.93 -17.93 -32.80
C GLY A 241 -5.75 -18.58 -32.07
N ARG A 242 -4.51 -18.26 -32.47
CA ARG A 242 -3.26 -18.75 -31.90
C ARG A 242 -2.11 -17.81 -32.24
N PRO A 243 -0.99 -17.76 -31.48
CA PRO A 243 0.14 -16.92 -31.81
C PRO A 243 0.72 -17.24 -33.20
N MET A 244 0.92 -16.21 -34.03
CA MET A 244 1.45 -16.35 -35.39
C MET A 244 2.77 -15.59 -35.58
N ASN A 245 3.01 -14.52 -34.81
CA ASN A 245 4.23 -13.71 -34.87
C ASN A 245 5.20 -13.95 -33.68
N GLN A 246 5.16 -15.16 -33.09
CA GLN A 246 5.91 -15.48 -31.87
C GLN A 246 7.42 -15.23 -31.96
N ALA A 247 8.04 -15.53 -33.09
CA ALA A 247 9.48 -15.31 -33.28
C ALA A 247 9.87 -13.83 -33.20
N ILE A 248 9.07 -12.95 -33.83
CA ILE A 248 9.28 -11.50 -33.79
C ILE A 248 9.06 -10.97 -32.38
N ILE A 249 8.01 -11.43 -31.70
CA ILE A 249 7.72 -11.05 -30.31
C ILE A 249 8.86 -11.46 -29.38
N GLN A 250 9.40 -12.67 -29.53
CA GLN A 250 10.57 -13.12 -28.76
C GLN A 250 11.80 -12.26 -29.04
N GLU A 251 12.02 -11.89 -30.30
CA GLU A 251 13.12 -11.02 -30.69
C GLU A 251 12.98 -9.61 -30.11
N LEU A 252 11.77 -9.05 -30.08
CA LEU A 252 11.47 -7.78 -29.42
C LEU A 252 11.83 -7.83 -27.92
N VAL A 253 11.46 -8.91 -27.23
CA VAL A 253 11.80 -9.10 -25.80
C VAL A 253 13.31 -9.21 -25.59
N GLN A 254 14.03 -9.84 -26.52
CA GLN A 254 15.48 -10.04 -26.39
C GLN A 254 16.30 -8.80 -26.76
N LYS A 255 15.84 -8.02 -27.75
CA LYS A 255 16.62 -6.92 -28.33
C LYS A 255 16.25 -5.55 -27.77
N THR A 256 15.18 -5.44 -26.98
CA THR A 256 14.78 -4.19 -26.33
C THR A 256 14.81 -4.33 -24.81
N ASN A 257 14.89 -3.20 -24.12
CA ASN A 257 14.72 -3.07 -22.67
C ASN A 257 13.26 -2.78 -22.29
N LEU A 258 12.32 -2.91 -23.24
CA LEU A 258 10.91 -2.61 -23.04
C LEU A 258 10.24 -3.76 -22.30
N ARG A 259 9.28 -3.42 -21.43
CA ARG A 259 8.31 -4.39 -20.91
C ARG A 259 7.22 -4.58 -21.96
N ILE A 260 7.08 -5.79 -22.47
CA ILE A 260 6.20 -6.07 -23.60
C ILE A 260 4.93 -6.75 -23.12
N GLU A 261 3.79 -6.15 -23.45
CA GLU A 261 2.47 -6.77 -23.38
C GLU A 261 2.06 -7.22 -24.77
N VAL A 262 1.48 -8.41 -24.88
CA VAL A 262 1.07 -8.99 -26.17
C VAL A 262 -0.41 -9.31 -26.15
N GLY A 263 -1.12 -8.94 -27.21
CA GLY A 263 -2.51 -9.32 -27.47
C GLY A 263 -2.67 -9.93 -28.87
N GLY A 264 -3.78 -10.63 -29.11
CA GLY A 264 -4.11 -11.17 -30.43
C GLY A 264 -3.73 -12.64 -30.66
N GLY A 265 -4.42 -13.57 -29.99
CA GLY A 265 -4.26 -15.02 -30.17
C GLY A 265 -3.29 -15.65 -29.18
#